data_AF-A0A8C0G2F8-F1
#
_entry.id   AF-A0A8C0G2F8-F1
#
_cell.length_a   1.000
_cell.length_b   1.000
_cell.length_c   1.000
_cell.angle_alpha   90.00
_cell.angle_beta   90.00
_cell.angle_gamma   90.00
#
_symmetry.space_group_name_H-M   'P 1'
#
loop_
_entity.id
_entity.type
_entity.pdbx_description
1 polymer ?
#
loop_
_entity_poly.entity_id
_entity_poly.type
_entity_poly.pdbx_seq_one_letter_code
_entity_poly.pdbx_strand_id
1 'polypeptide(L)'
;MAALSKSIPHNCYELGHTWHPHCGQAFLHITHGALAESLRIYGTLYLIAAVLRKRKLDYYLHKLLPEILQSTSFLTANGSLYIAFFCILRRILGKFYFWTPGFGAALPASYVAILIERKSRYISCYTFLLLYLFLWFN
;
A
#
# COMPACT_ATOMS: atom_id res chain seq x y z
N MET A 1 -8.45 -20.27 -20.60
CA MET A 1 -9.04 -19.93 -19.28
C MET A 1 -9.05 -21.13 -18.32
N ALA A 2 -7.93 -21.85 -18.17
CA ALA A 2 -7.81 -23.02 -17.27
C ALA A 2 -6.81 -22.81 -16.12
N ALA A 3 -6.05 -21.71 -16.12
CA ALA A 3 -5.10 -21.36 -15.05
C ALA A 3 -5.76 -20.74 -13.82
N LEU A 4 -7.05 -20.39 -13.93
CA LEU A 4 -7.81 -19.66 -12.92
C LEU A 4 -8.20 -20.53 -11.71
N SER A 5 -8.37 -21.84 -11.92
CA SER A 5 -8.83 -22.80 -10.90
C SER A 5 -7.70 -23.59 -10.23
N LYS A 6 -6.44 -23.39 -10.64
CA LYS A 6 -5.31 -24.12 -10.05
C LYS A 6 -5.08 -23.60 -8.63
N SER A 7 -5.64 -24.32 -7.66
CA SER A 7 -5.51 -23.98 -6.25
C SER A 7 -4.12 -24.33 -5.77
N ILE A 8 -3.43 -23.36 -5.18
CA ILE A 8 -2.12 -23.54 -4.58
C ILE A 8 -2.34 -23.79 -3.08
N PRO A 9 -1.95 -24.96 -2.55
CA PRO A 9 -2.18 -25.32 -1.14
C PRO A 9 -1.21 -24.66 -0.16
N HIS A 10 -0.45 -23.64 -0.56
CA HIS A 10 0.53 -22.97 0.30
C HIS A 10 -0.11 -22.00 1.29
N ASN A 11 0.43 -21.88 2.49
CA ASN A 11 -0.05 -20.94 3.50
C ASN A 11 0.24 -19.47 3.16
N CYS A 12 -0.54 -18.54 3.74
CA CYS A 12 -0.30 -17.10 3.57
C CYS A 12 1.09 -16.68 4.07
N TYR A 13 1.61 -17.40 5.06
CA TYR A 13 2.99 -17.30 5.52
C TYR A 13 4.00 -17.62 4.40
N GLU A 14 3.82 -18.72 3.68
CA GLU A 14 4.76 -19.18 2.64
C GLU A 14 4.78 -18.29 1.40
N LEU A 15 3.67 -17.61 1.10
CA LEU A 15 3.51 -16.84 -0.13
C LEU A 15 3.57 -15.33 0.04
N GLY A 16 3.06 -14.79 1.15
CA GLY A 16 2.81 -13.35 1.27
C GLY A 16 3.30 -12.69 2.55
N HIS A 17 3.64 -13.44 3.60
CA HIS A 17 4.22 -12.86 4.82
C HIS A 17 5.22 -13.78 5.52
N THR A 18 6.26 -14.18 4.79
CA THR A 18 7.31 -15.12 5.24
C THR A 18 8.12 -14.64 6.45
N TRP A 19 8.07 -13.35 6.77
CA TRP A 19 8.75 -12.75 7.92
C TRP A 19 8.03 -12.97 9.26
N HIS A 20 6.73 -13.29 9.26
CA HIS A 20 6.01 -13.51 10.52
C HIS A 20 4.86 -14.52 10.38
N PRO A 21 4.75 -15.56 11.24
CA PRO A 21 3.71 -16.58 11.11
C PRO A 21 2.29 -16.04 11.35
N HIS A 22 2.16 -15.02 12.20
CA HIS A 22 0.88 -14.37 12.51
C HIS A 22 0.59 -13.21 11.55
N CYS A 23 -0.53 -13.28 10.83
CA CYS A 23 -0.98 -12.27 9.87
C CYS A 23 -1.11 -10.86 10.48
N GLY A 24 -1.63 -10.76 11.72
CA GLY A 24 -1.79 -9.47 12.39
C GLY A 24 -0.46 -8.79 12.72
N GLN A 25 0.53 -9.57 13.20
CA GLN A 25 1.87 -9.04 13.46
C GLN A 25 2.62 -8.74 12.15
N ALA A 26 2.43 -9.56 11.10
CA ALA A 26 2.95 -9.25 9.77
C ALA A 26 2.43 -7.90 9.25
N PHE A 27 1.12 -7.65 9.38
CA PHE A 27 0.49 -6.38 9.01
C PHE A 27 1.07 -5.19 9.79
N LEU A 28 1.20 -5.32 11.11
CA LEU A 28 1.76 -4.26 11.95
C LEU A 28 3.23 -3.97 11.60
N HIS A 29 4.02 -5.01 11.36
CA HIS A 29 5.42 -4.89 10.99
C HIS A 29 5.60 -4.12 9.68
N ILE A 30 4.76 -4.39 8.68
CA ILE A 30 4.78 -3.68 7.39
C ILE A 30 4.27 -2.27 7.52
N THR A 31 3.18 -2.07 8.27
CA THR A 31 2.66 -0.73 8.53
C THR A 31 3.75 0.13 9.16
N HIS A 32 4.45 -0.39 10.18
CA HIS A 32 5.53 0.32 10.84
C HIS A 32 6.73 0.55 9.92
N GLY A 33 7.18 -0.47 9.19
CA GLY A 33 8.30 -0.35 8.25
C GLY A 33 8.01 0.64 7.11
N ALA A 34 6.83 0.56 6.51
CA ALA A 34 6.40 1.46 5.45
C ALA A 34 6.25 2.90 5.96
N LEU A 35 5.75 3.10 7.18
CA LEU A 35 5.67 4.42 7.81
C LEU A 35 7.07 4.99 8.06
N ALA A 36 8.01 4.19 8.57
CA ALA A 36 9.37 4.62 8.85
C ALA A 36 10.13 4.99 7.57
N GLU A 37 10.04 4.17 6.52
CA GLU A 37 10.71 4.42 5.25
C GLU A 37 10.10 5.61 4.49
N SER A 38 8.77 5.74 4.49
CA SER A 38 8.12 6.90 3.90
C SER A 38 8.51 8.20 4.63
N LEU A 39 8.52 8.20 5.97
CA LEU A 39 9.01 9.34 6.75
C LEU A 39 10.48 9.66 6.49
N ARG A 40 11.33 8.66 6.22
CA ARG A 40 12.74 8.89 5.83
C ARG A 40 12.86 9.56 4.47
N ILE A 41 12.12 9.08 3.47
CA ILE A 41 12.14 9.64 2.11
C ILE A 41 11.59 11.07 2.12
N TYR A 42 10.43 11.28 2.73
CA TYR A 42 9.83 12.61 2.79
C TYR A 42 10.58 13.55 3.76
N GLY A 43 11.13 13.01 4.84
CA GLY A 43 11.93 13.76 5.80
C GLY A 43 13.24 14.28 5.21
N THR A 44 13.94 13.47 4.41
CA THR A 44 15.16 13.92 3.70
C THR A 44 14.85 14.98 2.66
N LEU A 45 13.80 14.81 1.85
CA LEU A 45 13.33 15.82 0.90
C LEU A 45 12.99 17.14 1.60
N TYR A 46 12.34 17.05 2.76
CA TYR A 46 11.98 18.21 3.56
C TYR A 46 13.21 18.92 4.14
N LEU A 47 14.20 18.17 4.62
CA LEU A 47 15.44 18.72 5.15
C LEU A 47 16.18 19.50 4.05
N ILE A 48 16.27 18.93 2.84
CA ILE A 48 16.84 19.61 1.67
C ILE A 48 16.02 20.86 1.31
N ALA A 49 14.68 20.76 1.28
CA ALA A 49 13.80 21.89 1.01
C ALA A 49 13.90 22.99 2.09
N ALA A 50 14.14 22.64 3.35
CA ALA A 50 14.34 23.59 4.45
C ALA A 50 15.66 24.36 4.27
N VAL A 51 16.74 23.66 3.92
CA VAL A 51 18.05 24.27 3.64
C VAL A 51 17.98 25.22 2.44
N LEU A 52 17.30 24.82 1.35
CA LEU A 52 17.21 25.62 0.13
C LEU A 52 16.32 26.86 0.24
N ARG A 53 15.18 26.78 0.96
CA ARG A 53 14.17 27.86 0.94
C ARG A 53 14.33 28.92 2.04
N LYS A 54 15.12 28.68 3.10
CA LYS A 54 15.28 29.58 4.27
C LYS A 54 13.97 30.25 4.72
N ARG A 55 12.86 29.50 4.73
CA ARG A 55 11.53 30.01 5.10
C ARG A 55 11.21 29.79 6.58
N LYS A 56 10.23 30.54 7.10
CA LYS A 56 9.70 30.35 8.45
C LYS A 56 9.13 28.93 8.65
N LEU A 57 9.40 28.34 9.82
CA LEU A 57 8.96 26.99 10.21
C LEU A 57 7.43 26.82 10.20
N ASP A 58 6.66 27.89 10.35
CA ASP A 58 5.19 27.82 10.36
C ASP A 58 4.59 27.37 9.01
N TYR A 59 5.17 27.83 7.90
CA TYR A 59 4.71 27.44 6.54
C TYR A 59 4.86 25.93 6.31
N TYR A 60 5.94 25.42 6.86
CA TYR A 60 6.46 24.08 6.79
C TYR A 60 5.58 23.10 7.60
N LEU A 61 5.23 23.48 8.83
CA LEU A 61 4.31 22.73 9.70
C LEU A 61 2.87 22.74 9.19
N HIS A 62 2.35 23.89 8.73
CA HIS A 62 0.93 24.00 8.38
C HIS A 62 0.59 23.48 6.99
N LYS A 63 1.52 23.53 6.04
CA LYS A 63 1.24 23.15 4.64
C LYS A 63 1.90 21.83 4.24
N LEU A 64 3.18 21.69 4.55
CA LEU A 64 3.97 20.58 4.01
C LEU A 64 3.83 19.30 4.85
N LEU A 65 3.72 19.43 6.17
CA LEU A 65 3.50 18.30 7.08
C LEU A 65 2.19 17.53 6.79
N PRO A 66 1.00 18.16 6.63
CA PRO A 66 -0.21 17.42 6.27
C PRO A 66 -0.15 16.82 4.85
N GLU A 67 0.58 17.43 3.91
CA GLU A 67 0.81 16.86 2.57
C GLU A 67 1.66 15.59 2.63
N ILE A 68 2.70 15.58 3.46
CA ILE A 68 3.56 14.42 3.68
C ILE A 68 2.81 13.33 4.41
N LEU A 69 2.13 13.65 5.52
CA LEU A 69 1.36 12.67 6.27
C LEU A 69 0.28 12.02 5.42
N GLN A 70 -0.37 12.79 4.55
CA GLN A 70 -1.36 12.22 3.65
C GLN A 70 -0.72 11.27 2.63
N SER A 71 0.36 11.68 1.95
CA SER A 71 1.05 10.82 0.98
C SER A 71 1.62 9.55 1.64
N THR A 72 2.15 9.71 2.86
CA THR A 72 2.65 8.62 3.70
C THR A 72 1.53 7.67 4.10
N SER A 73 0.38 8.22 4.53
CA SER A 73 -0.79 7.42 4.89
C SER A 73 -1.35 6.66 3.69
N PHE A 74 -1.39 7.25 2.49
CA PHE A 74 -1.81 6.59 1.26
C PHE A 74 -0.90 5.40 0.92
N LEU A 75 0.42 5.62 0.89
CA LEU A 75 1.39 4.58 0.56
C LEU A 75 1.39 3.45 1.59
N THR A 76 1.39 3.82 2.88
CA THR A 76 1.37 2.89 4.01
C THR A 76 0.06 2.10 4.02
N ALA A 77 -1.09 2.77 3.82
CA ALA A 77 -2.39 2.10 3.75
C ALA A 77 -2.45 1.13 2.57
N ASN A 78 -1.98 1.51 1.38
CA ASN A 78 -2.03 0.62 0.22
C ASN A 78 -1.21 -0.67 0.45
N GLY A 79 0.06 -0.53 0.89
CA GLY A 79 0.92 -1.69 1.13
C GLY A 79 0.45 -2.57 2.31
N SER A 80 -0.02 -1.96 3.39
CA SER A 80 -0.51 -2.69 4.56
C SER A 80 -1.84 -3.37 4.30
N LEU A 81 -2.79 -2.69 3.66
CA LEU A 81 -4.09 -3.26 3.29
C LEU A 81 -3.94 -4.35 2.25
N TYR A 82 -2.99 -4.26 1.32
CA TYR A 82 -2.70 -5.35 0.39
C TYR A 82 -2.44 -6.66 1.14
N ILE A 83 -1.61 -6.61 2.17
CA ILE A 83 -1.21 -7.79 2.95
C ILE A 83 -2.34 -8.24 3.89
N ALA A 84 -3.12 -7.31 4.43
CA ALA A 84 -4.34 -7.63 5.17
C ALA A 84 -5.37 -8.37 4.28
N PHE A 85 -5.70 -7.81 3.11
CA PHE A 85 -6.65 -8.42 2.17
C PHE A 85 -6.13 -9.74 1.63
N PHE A 86 -4.83 -9.87 1.37
CA PHE A 86 -4.20 -11.15 1.00
C PHE A 86 -4.49 -12.25 2.02
N CYS A 87 -4.35 -11.95 3.32
CA CYS A 87 -4.60 -12.89 4.40
C CYS A 87 -6.11 -13.17 4.60
N ILE A 88 -6.94 -12.13 4.54
CA ILE A 88 -8.41 -12.24 4.68
C ILE A 88 -8.99 -13.09 3.55
N LEU A 89 -8.56 -12.85 2.31
CA LEU A 89 -9.06 -13.55 1.14
C LEU A 89 -8.70 -15.04 1.18
N ARG A 90 -7.52 -15.40 1.69
CA ARG A 90 -7.20 -16.81 2.00
C ARG A 90 -8.12 -17.37 3.07
N ARG A 91 -8.43 -16.63 4.13
CA ARG A 91 -9.28 -17.11 5.22
C ARG A 91 -10.72 -17.38 4.75
N ILE A 92 -11.22 -16.58 3.80
CA ILE A 92 -12.55 -16.75 3.20
C ILE A 92 -12.57 -17.91 2.21
N LEU A 93 -11.56 -18.01 1.33
CA LEU A 93 -11.53 -19.00 0.26
C LEU A 93 -10.90 -20.35 0.65
N GLY A 94 -10.19 -20.41 1.79
CA GLY A 94 -9.45 -21.57 2.28
C GLY A 94 -8.19 -21.92 1.49
N LYS A 95 -8.07 -21.48 0.24
CA LYS A 95 -6.95 -21.75 -0.69
C LYS A 95 -6.58 -20.49 -1.48
N PHE A 96 -5.37 -20.47 -2.05
CA PHE A 96 -5.00 -19.43 -3.01
C PHE A 96 -5.34 -19.87 -4.43
N TYR A 97 -6.01 -19.02 -5.18
CA TYR A 97 -6.15 -19.13 -6.64
C TYR A 97 -5.18 -18.15 -7.30
N PHE A 98 -4.88 -18.35 -8.57
CA PHE A 98 -3.93 -17.50 -9.30
C PHE A 98 -4.31 -16.00 -9.28
N TRP A 99 -5.61 -15.66 -9.30
CA TRP A 99 -6.05 -14.25 -9.22
C TRP A 99 -6.00 -13.67 -7.80
N THR A 100 -5.99 -14.52 -6.77
CA THR A 100 -6.25 -14.13 -5.38
C THR A 100 -5.14 -13.21 -4.83
N PRO A 101 -3.84 -13.52 -5.04
CA PRO A 101 -2.72 -12.63 -4.67
C PRO A 101 -2.71 -11.30 -5.41
N GLY A 102 -3.02 -11.32 -6.70
CA GLY A 102 -2.95 -10.14 -7.56
C GLY A 102 -4.20 -9.30 -7.41
N PHE A 103 -5.16 -9.54 -8.29
CA PHE A 103 -6.41 -8.80 -8.37
C PHE A 103 -7.21 -8.80 -7.07
N GLY A 104 -7.32 -9.97 -6.42
CA GLY A 104 -8.18 -10.15 -5.25
C GLY A 104 -7.76 -9.31 -4.05
N ALA A 105 -6.46 -9.17 -3.80
CA ALA A 105 -5.93 -8.38 -2.70
C ALA A 105 -5.59 -6.93 -3.11
N ALA A 106 -5.08 -6.71 -4.33
CA ALA A 106 -4.62 -5.40 -4.78
C ALA A 106 -5.75 -4.41 -5.09
N LEU A 107 -6.86 -4.87 -5.65
CA LEU A 107 -8.00 -3.99 -5.94
C LEU A 107 -8.64 -3.38 -4.68
N PRO A 108 -9.08 -4.18 -3.67
CA PRO A 108 -9.68 -3.60 -2.48
C PRO A 108 -8.68 -2.75 -1.69
N ALA A 109 -7.40 -3.14 -1.65
CA ALA A 109 -6.34 -2.34 -1.04
C ALA A 109 -6.20 -0.97 -1.71
N SER A 110 -6.10 -0.95 -3.04
CA SER A 110 -5.96 0.30 -3.79
C SER A 110 -7.22 1.15 -3.74
N TYR A 111 -8.41 0.54 -3.72
CA TYR A 111 -9.68 1.26 -3.59
C TYR A 111 -9.77 1.99 -2.24
N VAL A 112 -9.46 1.30 -1.13
CA VAL A 112 -9.45 1.93 0.19
C VAL A 112 -8.35 2.98 0.30
N ALA A 113 -7.18 2.74 -0.29
CA ALA A 113 -6.12 3.75 -0.34
C ALA A 113 -6.56 5.00 -1.10
N ILE A 114 -7.26 4.87 -2.24
CA ILE A 114 -7.81 6.01 -2.99
C ILE A 114 -8.76 6.84 -2.14
N LEU A 115 -9.61 6.19 -1.31
CA LEU A 115 -10.53 6.90 -0.42
C LEU A 115 -9.83 7.72 0.67
N ILE A 116 -8.59 7.35 1.03
CA ILE A 116 -7.76 8.06 2.03
C ILE A 116 -7.06 9.29 1.40
N GLU A 117 -6.80 9.28 0.10
CA GLU A 117 -6.16 10.39 -0.60
C GLU A 117 -7.11 11.60 -0.78
N ARG A 118 -6.55 12.80 -0.97
CA ARG A 118 -7.33 14.02 -1.25
C ARG A 118 -8.00 13.94 -2.62
N LYS A 119 -9.25 14.44 -2.72
CA LYS A 119 -10.05 14.57 -3.96
C LYS A 119 -9.29 15.13 -5.17
N SER A 120 -8.37 16.07 -4.93
CA SER A 120 -7.59 16.73 -5.98
C SER A 120 -6.55 15.84 -6.67
N ARG A 121 -6.16 14.70 -6.07
CA ARG A 121 -5.11 13.81 -6.62
C ARG A 121 -5.63 12.44 -7.06
N TYR A 122 -6.95 12.26 -7.09
CA TYR A 122 -7.58 11.01 -7.53
C TYR A 122 -7.18 10.62 -8.95
N ILE A 123 -7.01 11.57 -9.87
CA ILE A 123 -6.58 11.28 -11.25
C ILE A 123 -5.29 10.46 -11.28
N SER A 124 -4.27 10.84 -10.51
CA SER A 124 -2.98 10.12 -10.47
C SER A 124 -3.12 8.71 -9.89
N CYS A 125 -4.02 8.51 -8.92
CA CYS A 125 -4.26 7.20 -8.32
C CYS A 125 -5.15 6.31 -9.21
N TYR A 126 -6.12 6.89 -9.93
CA TYR A 126 -6.88 6.18 -10.96
C TYR A 126 -5.99 5.70 -12.10
N THR A 127 -4.96 6.46 -12.47
CA THR A 127 -3.95 6.00 -13.44
C THR A 127 -3.21 4.76 -12.91
N PHE A 128 -2.84 4.74 -11.63
CA PHE A 128 -2.23 3.57 -11.00
C PHE A 128 -3.15 2.35 -11.00
N LEU A 129 -4.43 2.52 -10.66
CA LEU A 129 -5.42 1.44 -10.69
C LEU A 129 -5.62 0.90 -12.11
N LEU A 130 -5.71 1.81 -13.10
CA LEU A 130 -5.81 1.46 -14.52
C LEU A 130 -4.56 0.75 -15.03
N LEU A 131 -3.37 1.14 -14.57
CA LEU A 131 -2.11 0.48 -14.92
C LEU A 131 -2.06 -0.95 -14.37
N TYR A 132 -2.51 -1.17 -13.12
CA TYR A 132 -2.63 -2.50 -12.53
C TYR A 132 -3.63 -3.39 -13.26
N LEU A 133 -4.76 -2.82 -13.68
CA LEU A 133 -5.72 -3.52 -14.53
C LEU A 133 -5.10 -3.85 -15.90
N PHE A 134 -4.41 -2.90 -16.53
CA PHE A 134 -3.81 -3.09 -17.85
C PHE A 134 -2.69 -4.13 -17.84
N LEU A 135 -1.78 -4.10 -16.86
CA LEU A 135 -0.69 -5.07 -16.66
C LEU A 135 -1.16 -6.49 -16.35
N TRP A 136 -2.38 -6.66 -15.87
CA TRP A 136 -2.94 -8.00 -15.58
C TRP A 136 -3.72 -8.57 -16.78
N PHE A 137 -4.24 -7.71 -17.66
CA PHE A 137 -4.99 -8.11 -18.85
C PHE A 137 -4.15 -8.22 -20.14
N ASN A 138 -2.93 -7.68 -20.17
CA ASN A 138 -1.91 -7.92 -21.21
C ASN A 138 -0.91 -8.98 -20.76
#